data_AF-A0ABD2GZ14-F1
#
_entry.id   AF-A0ABD2GZ14-F1
#
_cell.length_a   1.000
_cell.length_b   1.000
_cell.length_c   1.000
_cell.angle_alpha   90.00
_cell.angle_beta   90.00
_cell.angle_gamma   90.00
#
_symmetry.space_group_name_H-M   'P 1'
#
loop_
_entity.id
_entity.type
_entity.pdbx_description
1 polymer ?
#
loop_
_entity_poly.entity_id
_entity_poly.type
_entity_poly.pdbx_seq_one_letter_code
_entity_poly.pdbx_strand_id
1 'polypeptide(L)'
;MEMTAKVTACAERNNLKMPLPPRTNRTPARLRDTEETEAIVTDVGEQQWRREFYEALDLVTTELDRRFDQEGLQVAALREQTVINAANGEYSGMREITAAQVPDQFDKSRLHMQLTLLGNLSKTKGLKTAQDVAGFIGALHPQTRELKVEKLIELCLCLPVSAASSERSFSTLRRLKTWLPSNMTQRRLTLDRMDIQPLMKRFIDNTPERKSTFGVFK
;
A
#
# COMPACT_ATOMS: atom_id res chain seq x y z
N MET A 1 26.48 19.26 5.64
CA MET A 1 26.80 19.03 7.07
C MET A 1 25.61 18.65 7.95
N GLU A 2 24.41 19.25 7.84
CA GLU A 2 23.31 18.96 8.79
C GLU A 2 22.62 17.59 8.56
N MET A 3 22.49 17.15 7.30
CA MET A 3 21.79 15.92 6.93
C MET A 3 22.58 14.67 7.32
N THR A 4 23.89 14.63 7.03
CA THR A 4 24.76 13.49 7.36
C THR A 4 24.85 13.26 8.86
N ALA A 5 24.91 14.32 9.67
CA ALA A 5 24.88 14.26 11.13
C ALA A 5 23.56 13.68 11.69
N LYS A 6 22.42 14.04 11.09
CA LYS A 6 21.12 13.47 11.44
C LYS A 6 21.01 12.00 11.06
N VAL A 7 21.58 11.62 9.92
CA VAL A 7 21.59 10.23 9.43
C VAL A 7 22.49 9.35 10.30
N THR A 8 23.67 9.79 10.72
CA THR A 8 24.54 9.04 11.65
C THR A 8 23.87 8.83 13.00
N ALA A 9 23.28 9.87 13.58
CA ALA A 9 22.56 9.74 14.86
C ALA A 9 21.38 8.74 14.77
N CYS A 10 20.67 8.73 13.64
CA CYS A 10 19.59 7.77 13.41
C CYS A 10 20.11 6.34 13.17
N ALA A 11 21.22 6.18 12.45
CA ALA A 11 21.84 4.88 12.20
C ALA A 11 22.36 4.23 13.49
N GLU A 12 23.03 5.01 14.34
CA GLU A 12 23.50 4.57 15.66
C GLU A 12 22.33 4.15 16.55
N ARG A 13 21.26 4.94 16.59
CA ARG A 13 20.05 4.61 17.36
C ARG A 13 19.39 3.30 16.95
N ASN A 14 19.50 2.94 15.67
CA ASN A 14 18.87 1.73 15.11
C ASN A 14 19.86 0.57 14.87
N ASN A 15 21.11 0.68 15.33
CA ASN A 15 22.17 -0.30 15.08
C ASN A 15 22.39 -0.62 13.58
N LEU A 16 22.27 0.39 12.72
CA LEU A 16 22.44 0.27 11.27
C LEU A 16 23.83 0.75 10.84
N LYS A 17 24.40 0.12 9.81
CA LYS A 17 25.66 0.56 9.20
C LYS A 17 25.43 1.79 8.32
N MET A 18 26.35 2.76 8.36
CA MET A 18 26.31 3.88 7.42
C MET A 18 26.48 3.41 5.97
N PRO A 19 25.84 4.09 5.01
CA PRO A 19 26.08 3.83 3.59
C PRO A 19 27.55 4.08 3.25
N LEU A 20 28.11 3.19 2.43
CA LEU A 20 29.48 3.34 1.94
C LEU A 20 29.59 4.61 1.07
N PRO A 21 30.73 5.32 1.11
CA PRO A 21 30.95 6.46 0.23
C PRO A 21 30.82 6.02 -1.24
N PRO A 22 30.28 6.88 -2.11
CA PRO A 22 30.16 6.56 -3.52
C PRO A 22 31.51 6.18 -4.11
N ARG A 23 31.52 5.18 -4.99
CA ARG A 23 32.73 4.74 -5.66
C ARG A 23 33.22 5.87 -6.56
N THR A 24 34.35 6.48 -6.21
CA THR A 24 34.97 7.50 -7.04
C THR A 24 35.55 6.86 -8.30
N ASN A 25 35.02 7.25 -9.45
CA ASN A 25 35.59 6.84 -10.73
C ASN A 25 36.74 7.81 -11.04
N ARG A 26 37.98 7.33 -10.89
CA ARG A 26 39.14 8.08 -11.41
C ARG A 26 39.17 8.00 -12.92
N THR A 27 39.44 9.13 -13.56
CA THR A 27 39.70 9.18 -14.99
C THR A 27 40.90 8.28 -15.30
N PRO A 28 40.78 7.32 -16.24
CA PRO A 28 41.87 6.39 -16.54
C PRO A 28 43.11 7.15 -16.99
N ALA A 29 44.29 6.69 -16.56
CA ALA A 29 45.56 7.42 -16.65
C ALA A 29 45.90 7.93 -18.06
N ARG A 30 45.48 7.22 -19.10
CA ARG A 30 45.65 7.58 -20.52
C ARG A 30 44.92 8.86 -20.98
N LEU A 31 43.99 9.38 -20.17
CA LEU A 31 43.14 10.54 -20.48
C LEU A 31 43.44 11.74 -19.54
N ARG A 32 44.54 11.69 -18.79
CA ARG A 32 44.95 12.76 -17.87
C ARG A 32 45.86 13.75 -18.63
N ASP A 33 45.26 14.80 -19.19
CA ASP A 33 45.98 15.84 -19.96
C ASP A 33 46.43 17.05 -19.12
N THR A 34 46.14 17.07 -17.81
CA THR A 34 46.48 18.20 -16.92
C THR A 34 47.14 17.72 -15.63
N GLU A 35 48.18 18.43 -15.18
CA GLU A 35 48.95 18.18 -13.95
C GLU A 35 48.24 18.63 -12.65
N GLU A 36 47.04 19.20 -12.75
CA GLU A 36 46.31 19.67 -11.56
C GLU A 36 45.85 18.51 -10.68
N THR A 37 46.06 18.67 -9.37
CA THR A 37 45.59 17.75 -8.34
C THR A 37 44.07 17.64 -8.44
N GLU A 38 43.57 16.48 -8.91
CA GLU A 38 42.13 16.15 -8.91
C GLU A 38 41.57 16.48 -7.52
N ALA A 39 40.79 17.57 -7.40
CA ALA A 39 40.17 17.96 -6.14
C ALA A 39 39.39 16.74 -5.64
N ILE A 40 39.82 16.15 -4.51
CA ILE A 40 39.18 14.95 -3.99
C ILE A 40 37.72 15.32 -3.76
N VAL A 41 36.89 14.61 -4.52
CA VAL A 41 35.48 14.83 -4.78
C VAL A 41 34.64 14.48 -3.53
N THR A 42 34.96 15.06 -2.37
CA THR A 42 34.28 14.82 -1.08
C THR A 42 32.92 15.51 -1.00
N ASP A 43 32.79 16.70 -1.58
CA ASP A 43 31.51 17.43 -1.65
C ASP A 43 30.46 16.70 -2.51
N VAL A 44 30.91 15.99 -3.55
CA VAL A 44 30.02 15.17 -4.40
C VAL A 44 29.48 13.94 -3.67
N GLY A 45 30.18 13.41 -2.65
CA GLY A 45 29.70 12.28 -1.87
C GLY A 45 28.44 12.62 -1.06
N GLU A 46 28.47 13.74 -0.33
CA GLU A 46 27.30 14.23 0.42
C GLU A 46 26.18 14.64 -0.54
N GLN A 47 26.49 15.31 -1.65
CA GLN A 47 25.51 15.69 -2.67
C GLN A 47 24.86 14.47 -3.35
N GLN A 48 25.62 13.39 -3.57
CA GLN A 48 25.10 12.16 -4.15
C GLN A 48 24.17 11.44 -3.17
N TRP A 49 24.53 11.30 -1.90
CA TRP A 49 23.61 10.72 -0.90
C TRP A 49 22.35 11.56 -0.74
N ARG A 50 22.48 12.89 -0.81
CA ARG A 50 21.34 13.79 -0.80
C ARG A 50 20.45 13.55 -2.02
N ARG A 51 21.04 13.40 -3.21
CA ARG A 51 20.31 13.06 -4.44
C ARG A 51 19.59 11.72 -4.33
N GLU A 52 20.27 10.66 -3.90
CA GLU A 52 19.69 9.32 -3.72
C GLU A 52 18.56 9.32 -2.69
N PHE A 53 18.69 10.11 -1.62
CA PHE A 53 17.66 10.27 -0.61
C PHE A 53 16.40 10.94 -1.17
N TYR A 54 16.55 12.06 -1.89
CA TYR A 54 15.39 12.71 -2.51
C TYR A 54 14.78 11.86 -3.62
N GLU A 55 15.59 11.15 -4.41
CA GLU A 55 15.11 10.20 -5.41
C GLU A 55 14.29 9.08 -4.75
N ALA A 56 14.72 8.56 -3.59
CA ALA A 56 13.96 7.58 -2.84
C ALA A 56 12.65 8.16 -2.29
N LEU A 57 12.65 9.41 -1.79
CA LEU A 57 11.43 10.09 -1.33
C LEU A 57 10.46 10.34 -2.48
N ASP A 58 10.94 10.81 -3.62
CA ASP A 58 10.13 11.06 -4.81
C ASP A 58 9.52 9.75 -5.32
N LEU A 59 10.29 8.65 -5.31
CA LEU A 59 9.78 7.32 -5.67
C LEU A 59 8.71 6.84 -4.69
N VAL A 60 8.93 7.03 -3.38
CA VAL A 60 7.92 6.68 -2.37
C VAL A 60 6.65 7.49 -2.57
N THR A 61 6.75 8.81 -2.73
CA THR A 61 5.60 9.69 -2.98
C THR A 61 4.87 9.29 -4.25
N THR A 62 5.60 9.08 -5.36
CA THR A 62 5.02 8.65 -6.64
C THR A 62 4.32 7.30 -6.51
N GLU A 63 4.90 6.35 -5.78
CA GLU A 63 4.28 5.04 -5.55
C GLU A 63 3.08 5.12 -4.60
N LEU A 64 3.08 6.03 -3.63
CA LEU A 64 1.92 6.32 -2.79
C LEU A 64 0.79 6.88 -3.66
N ASP A 65 1.06 7.88 -4.48
CA ASP A 65 0.08 8.46 -5.39
C ASP A 65 -0.44 7.41 -6.38
N ARG A 66 0.46 6.65 -7.02
CA ARG A 66 0.09 5.57 -7.95
C ARG A 66 -0.79 4.48 -7.31
N ARG A 67 -0.67 4.25 -5.99
CA ARG A 67 -1.42 3.21 -5.27
C ARG A 67 -2.73 3.72 -4.67
N PHE A 68 -2.71 4.91 -4.09
CA PHE A 68 -3.83 5.46 -3.35
C PHE A 68 -4.67 6.45 -4.17
N ASP A 69 -4.12 7.04 -5.22
CA ASP A 69 -4.86 7.90 -6.16
C ASP A 69 -5.30 7.11 -7.41
N GLN A 70 -5.81 5.90 -7.19
CA GLN A 70 -6.40 5.09 -8.24
C GLN A 70 -7.89 5.38 -8.37
N GLU A 71 -8.39 5.46 -9.61
CA GLU A 71 -9.83 5.63 -9.88
C GLU A 71 -10.67 4.59 -9.13
N GLY A 72 -10.21 3.34 -9.04
CA GLY A 72 -10.90 2.30 -8.29
C GLY A 72 -11.05 2.58 -6.79
N LEU A 73 -10.05 3.22 -6.17
CA LEU A 73 -10.11 3.60 -4.75
C LEU A 73 -10.99 4.83 -4.55
N GLN A 74 -10.98 5.78 -5.48
CA GLN A 74 -11.90 6.93 -5.46
C GLN A 74 -13.36 6.45 -5.58
N VAL A 75 -13.65 5.51 -6.48
CA VAL A 75 -14.98 4.89 -6.62
C VAL A 75 -15.36 4.12 -5.35
N ALA A 76 -14.43 3.41 -4.72
CA ALA A 76 -14.65 2.74 -3.43
C ALA A 76 -15.03 3.74 -2.33
N ALA A 77 -14.28 4.84 -2.21
CA ALA A 77 -14.54 5.91 -1.25
C ALA A 77 -15.91 6.57 -1.50
N LEU A 78 -16.28 6.82 -2.76
CA LEU A 78 -17.59 7.36 -3.14
C LEU A 78 -18.74 6.42 -2.74
N ARG A 79 -18.57 5.09 -2.91
CA ARG A 79 -19.56 4.10 -2.46
C ARG A 79 -19.74 4.13 -0.95
N GLU A 80 -18.64 4.17 -0.20
CA GLU A 80 -18.67 4.28 1.25
C GLU A 80 -19.35 5.57 1.70
N GLN A 81 -18.97 6.71 1.12
CA GLN A 81 -19.61 8.02 1.40
C GLN A 81 -21.10 8.00 1.09
N THR A 82 -21.53 7.39 -0.02
CA THR A 82 -22.96 7.28 -0.37
C THR A 82 -23.74 6.54 0.72
N VAL A 83 -23.18 5.46 1.27
CA VAL A 83 -23.80 4.69 2.35
C VAL A 83 -23.85 5.51 3.65
N ILE A 84 -22.78 6.23 3.98
CA ILE A 84 -22.70 7.07 5.19
C ILE A 84 -23.67 8.25 5.10
N ASN A 85 -23.69 8.97 3.97
CA ASN A 85 -24.60 10.09 3.72
C ASN A 85 -26.06 9.63 3.78
N ALA A 86 -26.38 8.48 3.21
CA ALA A 86 -27.69 7.86 3.35
C ALA A 86 -28.04 7.53 4.79
N ALA A 87 -27.10 6.98 5.55
CA ALA A 87 -27.30 6.70 6.97
C ALA A 87 -27.39 7.96 7.84
N ASN A 88 -26.93 9.13 7.38
CA ASN A 88 -27.11 10.40 8.09
C ASN A 88 -28.30 11.22 7.58
N GLY A 89 -29.03 10.72 6.57
CA GLY A 89 -30.18 11.42 5.96
C GLY A 89 -29.80 12.54 4.98
N GLU A 90 -28.53 12.62 4.58
CA GLU A 90 -27.97 13.62 3.66
C GLU A 90 -27.91 13.11 2.20
N TYR A 91 -28.59 12.02 1.91
CA TYR A 91 -28.55 11.38 0.59
C TYR A 91 -29.22 12.22 -0.50
N SER A 92 -28.43 12.64 -1.50
CA SER A 92 -28.86 13.53 -2.60
C SER A 92 -29.60 12.80 -3.73
N GLY A 93 -29.93 11.52 -3.54
CA GLY A 93 -30.73 10.74 -4.48
C GLY A 93 -29.92 10.00 -5.56
N MET A 94 -30.56 9.76 -6.71
CA MET A 94 -30.03 8.86 -7.75
C MET A 94 -28.68 9.29 -8.32
N ARG A 95 -28.34 10.58 -8.23
CA ARG A 95 -27.03 11.14 -8.65
C ARG A 95 -25.85 10.51 -7.92
N GLU A 96 -25.97 10.29 -6.60
CA GLU A 96 -24.91 9.66 -5.81
C GLU A 96 -24.71 8.19 -6.19
N ILE A 97 -25.80 7.47 -6.52
CA ILE A 97 -25.71 6.08 -7.00
C ILE A 97 -24.99 6.02 -8.35
N THR A 98 -25.27 6.97 -9.25
CA THR A 98 -24.57 7.05 -10.54
C THR A 98 -23.09 7.37 -10.35
N ALA A 99 -22.75 8.30 -9.48
CA ALA A 99 -21.36 8.67 -9.16
C ALA A 99 -20.58 7.52 -8.49
N ALA A 100 -21.24 6.74 -7.64
CA ALA A 100 -20.66 5.60 -6.95
C ALA A 100 -20.38 4.37 -7.86
N GLN A 101 -20.74 4.43 -9.15
CA GLN A 101 -20.54 3.35 -10.13
C GLN A 101 -20.91 1.97 -9.56
N VAL A 102 -22.10 1.85 -8.97
CA VAL A 102 -22.54 0.60 -8.34
C VAL A 102 -22.64 -0.51 -9.40
N PRO A 103 -22.19 -1.75 -9.14
CA PRO A 103 -22.23 -2.84 -10.11
C PRO A 103 -23.65 -3.07 -10.68
N ASP A 104 -23.76 -3.45 -11.96
CA ASP A 104 -25.05 -3.60 -12.65
C ASP A 104 -25.96 -4.69 -12.07
N GLN A 105 -25.41 -5.58 -11.24
CA GLN A 105 -26.17 -6.57 -10.47
C GLN A 105 -27.10 -5.93 -9.43
N PHE A 106 -26.85 -4.67 -9.06
CA PHE A 106 -27.70 -3.90 -8.17
C PHE A 106 -28.83 -3.23 -8.94
N ASP A 107 -30.04 -3.37 -8.42
CA ASP A 107 -31.19 -2.61 -8.92
C ASP A 107 -31.11 -1.20 -8.33
N LYS A 108 -30.74 -0.23 -9.18
CA LYS A 108 -30.49 1.16 -8.79
C LYS A 108 -31.74 1.83 -8.20
N SER A 109 -32.93 1.52 -8.73
CA SER A 109 -34.20 2.07 -8.26
C SER A 109 -34.56 1.53 -6.88
N ARG A 110 -34.41 0.21 -6.68
CA ARG A 110 -34.64 -0.41 -5.37
C ARG A 110 -33.59 0.05 -4.34
N LEU A 111 -32.33 0.17 -4.75
CA LEU A 111 -31.26 0.67 -3.89
C LEU A 111 -31.52 2.12 -3.44
N HIS A 112 -31.96 2.98 -4.36
CA HIS A 112 -32.35 4.36 -4.04
C HIS A 112 -33.41 4.42 -2.94
N MET A 113 -34.50 3.67 -3.08
CA MET A 113 -35.56 3.63 -2.06
C MET A 113 -35.05 3.11 -0.72
N GLN A 114 -34.18 2.11 -0.74
CA GLN A 114 -33.62 1.51 0.47
C GLN A 114 -32.63 2.42 1.19
N LEU A 115 -31.83 3.21 0.47
CA LEU A 115 -30.95 4.23 1.04
C LEU A 115 -31.76 5.38 1.66
N THR A 116 -32.85 5.81 1.01
CA THR A 116 -33.78 6.80 1.57
C THR A 116 -34.49 6.25 2.83
N LEU A 117 -34.85 4.97 2.85
CA LEU A 117 -35.41 4.32 4.04
C LEU A 117 -34.38 4.27 5.17
N LEU A 118 -33.12 3.96 4.87
CA LEU A 118 -32.05 3.89 5.85
C LEU A 118 -31.92 5.21 6.63
N GLY A 119 -31.85 6.35 5.93
CA GLY A 119 -31.79 7.67 6.55
C GLY A 119 -33.02 8.01 7.41
N ASN A 120 -34.19 7.46 7.07
CA ASN A 120 -35.37 7.63 7.89
C ASN A 120 -35.33 6.81 9.19
N LEU A 121 -34.66 5.66 9.18
CA LEU A 121 -34.50 4.78 10.34
C LEU A 121 -33.37 5.24 11.28
N SER A 122 -32.36 5.92 10.76
CA SER A 122 -31.13 6.27 11.46
C SER A 122 -31.06 7.72 11.97
N LYS A 123 -32.17 8.47 11.94
CA LYS A 123 -32.27 9.92 12.29
C LYS A 123 -31.60 10.36 13.61
N THR A 124 -31.24 9.42 14.48
CA THR A 124 -30.67 9.64 15.81
C THR A 124 -29.19 9.32 15.96
N LYS A 125 -28.47 8.85 14.91
CA LYS A 125 -27.06 8.46 15.01
C LYS A 125 -26.19 9.13 13.94
N GLY A 126 -25.22 9.94 14.36
CA GLY A 126 -24.16 10.46 13.49
C GLY A 126 -23.13 9.38 13.17
N LEU A 127 -23.43 8.55 12.17
CA LEU A 127 -22.60 7.41 11.77
C LEU A 127 -21.42 7.93 10.92
N LYS A 128 -20.21 7.48 11.24
CA LYS A 128 -18.97 7.98 10.60
C LYS A 128 -18.28 6.94 9.70
N THR A 129 -18.51 5.66 9.95
CA THR A 129 -17.81 4.56 9.27
C THR A 129 -18.81 3.59 8.66
N ALA A 130 -18.47 2.95 7.53
CA ALA A 130 -19.29 1.85 6.97
C ALA A 130 -19.55 0.73 7.98
N GLN A 131 -18.61 0.48 8.91
CA GLN A 131 -18.76 -0.51 9.97
C GLN A 131 -19.83 -0.12 11.01
N ASP A 132 -19.98 1.17 11.30
CA ASP A 132 -21.03 1.66 12.21
C ASP A 132 -22.41 1.48 11.56
N VAL A 133 -22.50 1.73 10.24
CA VAL A 133 -23.72 1.50 9.45
C VAL A 133 -24.05 0.01 9.42
N ALA A 134 -23.05 -0.86 9.22
CA ALA A 134 -23.22 -2.32 9.27
C ALA A 134 -23.74 -2.78 10.64
N GLY A 135 -23.18 -2.25 11.74
CA GLY A 135 -23.63 -2.55 13.09
C GLY A 135 -25.05 -2.08 13.37
N PHE A 136 -25.44 -0.92 12.83
CA PHE A 136 -26.82 -0.42 12.92
C PHE A 136 -27.81 -1.33 12.19
N ILE A 137 -27.51 -1.72 10.94
CA ILE A 137 -28.38 -2.60 10.17
C ILE A 137 -28.46 -3.98 10.81
N GLY A 138 -27.35 -4.49 11.36
CA GLY A 138 -27.33 -5.76 12.09
C GLY A 138 -28.20 -5.76 13.36
N ALA A 139 -28.51 -4.59 13.93
CA ALA A 139 -29.40 -4.44 15.08
C ALA A 139 -30.89 -4.28 14.70
N LEU A 140 -31.21 -4.13 13.41
CA LEU A 140 -32.59 -4.05 12.92
C LEU A 140 -33.26 -5.44 12.86
N HIS A 141 -34.59 -5.44 12.87
CA HIS A 141 -35.39 -6.68 12.77
C HIS A 141 -35.08 -7.42 11.44
N PRO A 142 -35.04 -8.77 11.42
CA PRO A 142 -34.68 -9.56 10.23
C PRO A 142 -35.51 -9.26 8.98
N GLN A 143 -36.77 -8.86 9.13
CA GLN A 143 -37.63 -8.48 8.00
C GLN A 143 -37.23 -7.15 7.35
N THR A 144 -36.61 -6.25 8.11
CA THR A 144 -36.04 -4.98 7.62
C THR A 144 -34.62 -5.20 7.10
N ARG A 145 -34.04 -6.39 7.30
CA ARG A 145 -32.63 -6.70 7.02
C ARG A 145 -32.38 -7.11 5.57
N GLU A 146 -33.39 -7.55 4.81
CA GLU A 146 -33.29 -7.87 3.37
C GLU A 146 -33.13 -6.62 2.46
N LEU A 147 -32.23 -5.72 2.83
CA LEU A 147 -31.85 -4.55 2.07
C LEU A 147 -30.68 -4.92 1.16
N LYS A 148 -30.75 -4.57 -0.14
CA LYS A 148 -29.59 -4.63 -1.05
C LYS A 148 -28.44 -3.73 -0.56
N VAL A 149 -28.72 -2.84 0.40
CA VAL A 149 -27.74 -2.02 1.11
C VAL A 149 -26.74 -2.88 1.88
N GLU A 150 -27.12 -4.05 2.42
CA GLU A 150 -26.16 -4.96 3.10
C GLU A 150 -25.08 -5.43 2.14
N LYS A 151 -25.45 -5.84 0.92
CA LYS A 151 -24.48 -6.25 -0.11
C LYS A 151 -23.56 -5.11 -0.54
N LEU A 152 -24.07 -3.87 -0.52
CA LEU A 152 -23.26 -2.69 -0.81
C LEU A 152 -22.25 -2.42 0.31
N ILE A 153 -22.67 -2.59 1.57
CA ILE A 153 -21.79 -2.48 2.74
C ILE A 153 -20.74 -3.59 2.75
N GLU A 154 -21.11 -4.83 2.47
CA GLU A 154 -20.17 -5.95 2.30
C GLU A 154 -19.13 -5.62 1.24
N LEU A 155 -19.56 -5.09 0.09
CA LEU A 155 -18.66 -4.64 -0.97
C LEU A 155 -17.68 -3.57 -0.46
N CYS A 156 -18.16 -2.56 0.27
CA CYS A 156 -17.30 -1.52 0.86
C CYS A 156 -16.28 -2.11 1.84
N LEU A 157 -16.68 -3.07 2.69
CA LEU A 157 -15.80 -3.70 3.68
C LEU A 157 -14.78 -4.66 3.05
N CYS A 158 -15.06 -5.24 1.88
CA CYS A 158 -14.16 -6.16 1.18
C CYS A 158 -13.04 -5.47 0.38
N LEU A 159 -13.21 -4.21 -0.01
CA LEU A 159 -12.24 -3.46 -0.83
C LEU A 159 -10.86 -3.27 -0.15
N PRO A 160 -10.74 -2.84 1.12
CA PRO A 160 -9.44 -2.64 1.75
C PRO A 160 -8.66 -3.96 1.99
N VAL A 161 -9.37 -5.08 2.21
CA VAL A 161 -8.76 -6.37 2.53
C VAL A 161 -8.12 -7.02 1.30
N SER A 162 -8.77 -6.91 0.15
CA SER A 162 -8.32 -7.55 -1.09
C SER A 162 -7.06 -6.89 -1.67
N ALA A 163 -6.95 -5.56 -1.65
CA ALA A 163 -5.77 -4.85 -2.14
C ALA A 163 -4.54 -5.08 -1.26
N ALA A 164 -4.63 -4.82 0.06
CA ALA A 164 -3.48 -4.91 0.95
C ALA A 164 -2.94 -6.34 1.13
N SER A 165 -3.82 -7.33 1.20
CA SER A 165 -3.42 -8.74 1.40
C SER A 165 -2.83 -9.33 0.13
N SER A 166 -3.42 -9.03 -1.03
CA SER A 166 -2.86 -9.48 -2.32
C SER A 166 -1.52 -8.82 -2.59
N GLU A 167 -1.35 -7.52 -2.33
CA GLU A 167 -0.07 -6.83 -2.49
C GLU A 167 1.05 -7.40 -1.60
N ARG A 168 0.76 -7.68 -0.32
CA ARG A 168 1.73 -8.35 0.56
C ARG A 168 2.12 -9.71 0.02
N SER A 169 1.14 -10.50 -0.43
CA SER A 169 1.36 -11.86 -0.94
C SER A 169 2.13 -11.87 -2.27
N PHE A 170 1.82 -10.96 -3.19
CA PHE A 170 2.54 -10.84 -4.46
C PHE A 170 3.93 -10.24 -4.28
N SER A 171 4.14 -9.36 -3.31
CA SER A 171 5.46 -8.82 -2.96
C SER A 171 6.37 -9.88 -2.38
N THR A 172 5.89 -10.69 -1.43
CA THR A 172 6.65 -11.83 -0.88
C THR A 172 6.97 -12.84 -1.98
N LEU A 173 5.98 -13.20 -2.83
CA LEU A 173 6.19 -14.09 -3.96
C LEU A 173 7.20 -13.53 -4.98
N ARG A 174 7.15 -12.22 -5.29
CA ARG A 174 8.12 -11.59 -6.20
C ARG A 174 9.54 -11.64 -5.65
N ARG A 175 9.72 -11.39 -4.35
CA ARG A 175 11.02 -11.50 -3.66
C ARG A 175 11.55 -12.93 -3.66
N LEU A 176 10.70 -13.91 -3.36
CA LEU A 176 11.05 -15.33 -3.45
C LEU A 176 11.42 -15.74 -4.88
N LYS A 177 10.63 -15.30 -5.88
CA LYS A 177 10.89 -15.50 -7.29
C LYS A 177 12.22 -14.88 -7.74
N THR A 178 12.62 -13.73 -7.19
CA THR A 178 13.93 -13.12 -7.50
C THR A 178 15.09 -13.86 -6.82
N TRP A 179 14.89 -14.34 -5.59
CA TRP A 179 15.92 -15.08 -4.82
C TRP A 179 16.16 -16.50 -5.34
N LEU A 180 15.12 -17.18 -5.85
CA LEU A 180 15.23 -18.55 -6.30
C LEU A 180 16.24 -18.76 -7.45
N PRO A 181 16.23 -17.97 -8.54
CA PRO A 181 17.18 -18.10 -9.65
C PRO A 181 18.63 -17.87 -9.24
N SER A 182 18.87 -17.05 -8.21
CA SER A 182 20.22 -16.83 -7.67
C SER A 182 20.76 -18.02 -6.87
N ASN A 183 19.90 -18.97 -6.48
CA ASN A 183 20.24 -20.13 -5.64
C ASN A 183 19.83 -21.48 -6.27
N MET A 184 19.18 -21.50 -7.43
CA MET A 184 18.73 -22.72 -8.11
C MET A 184 19.40 -22.86 -9.48
N THR A 185 20.30 -23.82 -9.57
CA THR A 185 20.68 -24.44 -10.83
C THR A 185 19.50 -25.32 -11.31
N GLN A 186 18.87 -24.88 -12.40
CA GLN A 186 18.25 -25.78 -13.41
C GLN A 186 16.88 -26.43 -13.12
N ARG A 187 15.97 -25.81 -12.35
CA ARG A 187 14.52 -26.15 -12.40
C ARG A 187 13.66 -24.91 -12.58
N ARG A 188 12.88 -24.88 -13.68
CA ARG A 188 11.96 -23.79 -14.00
C ARG A 188 10.84 -23.71 -12.96
N LEU A 189 10.54 -22.49 -12.56
CA LEU A 189 9.57 -22.10 -11.54
C LEU A 189 8.14 -22.48 -11.98
N THR A 190 7.45 -23.35 -11.24
CA THR A 190 6.00 -23.54 -11.40
C THR A 190 5.37 -23.38 -10.01
N LEU A 191 4.51 -22.37 -9.86
CA LEU A 191 3.96 -21.93 -8.56
C LEU A 191 3.15 -23.00 -7.84
N ASP A 192 2.54 -23.93 -8.58
CA ASP A 192 1.58 -24.92 -8.07
C ASP A 192 2.18 -26.01 -7.15
N ARG A 193 3.52 -26.11 -7.05
CA ARG A 193 4.20 -27.21 -6.35
C ARG A 193 5.16 -26.76 -5.25
N MET A 194 5.20 -25.48 -4.92
CA MET A 194 6.17 -24.96 -3.94
C MET A 194 5.49 -24.67 -2.61
N ASP A 195 5.99 -25.31 -1.56
CA ASP A 195 5.66 -24.91 -0.20
C ASP A 195 6.39 -23.59 0.11
N ILE A 196 5.60 -22.52 0.27
CA ILE A 196 6.10 -21.14 0.42
C ILE A 196 6.69 -20.94 1.82
N GLN A 197 6.16 -21.63 2.84
CA GLN A 197 6.54 -21.44 4.23
C GLN A 197 8.00 -21.83 4.52
N PRO A 198 8.48 -23.03 4.15
CA PRO A 198 9.88 -23.43 4.36
C PRO A 198 10.86 -22.56 3.56
N LEU A 199 10.43 -22.10 2.39
CA LEU A 199 11.25 -21.29 1.50
C LEU A 199 11.44 -19.87 2.04
N MET A 200 10.37 -19.26 2.57
CA MET A 200 10.45 -17.97 3.25
C MET A 200 11.36 -18.03 4.46
N LYS A 201 11.29 -19.09 5.26
CA LYS A 201 12.18 -19.29 6.40
C LYS A 201 13.64 -19.30 5.97
N ARG A 202 13.99 -20.09 4.94
CA ARG A 202 15.36 -20.11 4.36
C ARG A 202 15.80 -18.76 3.82
N PHE A 203 14.90 -18.02 3.17
CA PHE A 203 15.19 -16.68 2.65
C PHE A 203 15.55 -15.67 3.75
N ILE A 204 14.79 -15.68 4.85
CA ILE A 204 14.98 -14.81 6.00
C ILE A 204 16.25 -15.19 6.77
N ASP A 205 16.52 -16.50 6.90
CA ASP A 205 17.67 -17.00 7.64
C ASP A 205 19.03 -16.72 6.99
N ASN A 206 19.05 -16.40 5.70
CA ASN A 206 20.27 -16.27 4.91
C ASN A 206 21.16 -15.07 5.30
N THR A 207 20.60 -13.99 5.85
CA THR A 207 21.37 -12.78 6.22
C THR A 207 20.78 -12.11 7.46
N PRO A 208 21.61 -11.61 8.41
CA PRO A 208 21.13 -10.97 9.64
C PRO A 208 20.28 -9.72 9.38
N GLU A 209 20.53 -8.98 8.28
CA GLU A 209 19.74 -7.81 7.87
C GLU A 209 18.31 -8.20 7.49
N ARG A 210 18.12 -9.34 6.83
CA ARG A 210 16.78 -9.88 6.51
C ARG A 210 16.03 -10.33 7.75
N LYS A 211 16.72 -10.93 8.72
CA LYS A 211 16.13 -11.28 10.03
C LYS A 211 15.61 -10.05 10.76
N SER A 212 16.40 -8.96 10.76
CA SER A 212 16.00 -7.69 11.35
C SER A 212 14.81 -7.05 10.62
N THR A 213 14.81 -7.10 9.28
CA THR A 213 13.77 -6.45 8.46
C THR A 213 12.43 -7.21 8.45
N PHE A 214 12.47 -8.55 8.43
CA PHE A 214 11.28 -9.39 8.27
C PHE A 214 10.81 -10.08 9.56
N GLY A 215 11.60 -10.00 10.64
CA GLY A 215 11.31 -10.70 11.89
C GLY A 215 11.43 -12.22 11.77
N VAL A 216 10.91 -12.94 12.77
CA VAL A 216 10.88 -14.41 12.78
C VAL A 216 9.55 -14.88 12.20
N PHE A 217 9.60 -15.67 11.12
CA PHE A 217 8.43 -16.39 10.61
C PHE A 217 8.06 -17.51 11.60
N LYS A 218 6.86 -17.40 12.21
CA LYS A 218 6.27 -18.46 13.06
C LYS A 218 5.52 -19.46 12.21
#